data_AF-A0ABD0XVH0-F1
#
_entry.id   AF-A0ABD0XVH0-F1
#
_cell.length_a   1.000
_cell.length_b   1.000
_cell.length_c   1.000
_cell.angle_alpha   90.00
_cell.angle_beta   90.00
_cell.angle_gamma   90.00
#
_symmetry.space_group_name_H-M   'P 1'
#
loop_
_entity.id
_entity.type
_entity.pdbx_description
1 polymer ?
#
loop_
_entity_poly.entity_id
_entity_poly.type
_entity_poly.pdbx_seq_one_letter_code
_entity_poly.pdbx_strand_id
1 'polypeptide(L)'
;MASKRRNVFYQNKKQETTVIASHRANVSSICEEGLRDGCFVPDSEWILVHIGSLVHFGSLLIAVAMHNFSLAFLAGVVLTPMALALRPSRNGLLCKLLALVGHPMSLVAICVGAAALFHFPSDEFLTRTSTGIKQALVLGVVDSMVYGSWTLNVGLLFYLPNWLMFWIVAHARSSCLDSKPTEDEEASAAKKED
;
A
#
# COMPACT_ATOMS: atom_id res chain seq x y z
N MET A 1 37.23 45.29 -19.87
CA MET A 1 36.63 44.68 -18.65
C MET A 1 35.56 43.62 -18.92
N ALA A 2 34.93 43.55 -20.10
CA ALA A 2 33.87 42.57 -20.40
C ALA A 2 34.34 41.09 -20.56
N SER A 3 35.62 40.86 -20.85
CA SER A 3 36.15 39.49 -21.03
C SER A 3 36.26 38.70 -19.72
N LYS A 4 36.65 39.36 -18.62
CA LYS A 4 36.85 38.70 -17.32
C LYS A 4 35.55 38.23 -16.68
N ARG A 5 34.42 38.92 -16.92
CA ARG A 5 33.10 38.51 -16.40
C ARG A 5 32.53 37.27 -17.10
N ARG A 6 32.89 37.03 -18.37
CA ARG A 6 32.43 35.83 -19.10
C ARG A 6 33.05 34.54 -18.55
N ASN A 7 34.34 34.55 -18.20
CA ASN A 7 34.99 33.35 -17.65
C ASN A 7 34.45 32.92 -16.28
N VAL A 8 34.02 33.87 -15.44
CA VAL A 8 33.43 33.55 -14.13
C VAL A 8 32.05 32.89 -14.29
N PHE A 9 31.25 33.33 -15.25
CA PHE A 9 29.93 32.75 -15.50
C PHE A 9 30.00 31.33 -16.07
N TYR A 10 30.98 31.06 -16.96
CA TYR A 10 31.19 29.71 -17.49
C TYR A 10 31.68 28.71 -16.43
N GLN A 11 32.54 29.14 -15.50
CA GLN A 11 32.99 28.28 -14.40
C GLN A 11 31.86 27.94 -13.43
N ASN A 12 31.03 28.93 -13.07
CA ASN A 12 29.89 28.70 -12.17
C ASN A 12 28.87 27.71 -12.77
N LYS A 13 28.54 27.87 -14.06
CA LYS A 13 27.59 26.97 -14.74
C LYS A 13 28.10 25.53 -14.85
N LYS A 14 29.42 25.34 -15.02
CA LYS A 14 30.03 24.01 -15.07
C LYS A 14 29.97 23.34 -13.69
N GLN A 15 30.21 24.10 -12.63
CA GLN A 15 30.16 23.65 -11.25
C GLN A 15 28.73 23.25 -10.82
N GLU A 16 27.71 24.02 -11.20
CA GLU A 16 26.30 23.66 -10.97
C GLU A 16 25.90 22.37 -11.70
N THR A 17 26.30 22.19 -12.96
CA THR A 17 25.97 20.96 -13.70
C THR A 17 26.63 19.71 -13.11
N THR A 18 27.83 19.82 -12.55
CA THR A 18 28.49 18.70 -11.86
C THR A 18 27.86 18.36 -10.53
N VAL A 19 27.38 19.35 -9.77
CA VAL A 19 26.68 19.11 -8.49
C VAL A 19 25.32 18.46 -8.74
N ILE A 20 24.56 18.92 -9.74
CA ILE A 20 23.26 18.34 -10.08
C ILE A 20 23.43 16.91 -10.62
N ALA A 21 24.44 16.64 -11.45
CA ALA A 21 24.71 15.29 -11.95
C ALA A 21 25.15 14.32 -10.83
N SER A 22 26.00 14.79 -9.91
CA SER A 22 26.43 14.01 -8.74
C SER A 22 25.26 13.72 -7.79
N HIS A 23 24.37 14.69 -7.56
CA HIS A 23 23.21 14.49 -6.71
C HIS A 23 22.19 13.53 -7.34
N ARG A 24 22.02 13.56 -8.67
CA ARG A 24 21.15 12.63 -9.40
C ARG A 24 21.69 11.19 -9.37
N ALA A 25 22.99 11.03 -9.51
CA ALA A 25 23.65 9.72 -9.42
C ALA A 25 23.59 9.14 -7.99
N ASN A 26 23.69 9.99 -6.96
CA ASN A 26 23.58 9.55 -5.57
C ASN A 26 22.13 9.14 -5.24
N VAL A 27 21.13 9.89 -5.71
CA VAL A 27 19.71 9.56 -5.50
C VAL A 27 19.31 8.30 -6.28
N SER A 28 19.83 8.08 -7.49
CA SER A 28 19.58 6.83 -8.23
C SER A 28 20.26 5.62 -7.59
N SER A 29 21.48 5.77 -7.06
CA SER A 29 22.19 4.70 -6.30
C SER A 29 21.41 4.33 -5.04
N ILE A 30 20.96 5.31 -4.27
CA ILE A 30 20.17 5.10 -3.04
C ILE A 30 18.82 4.43 -3.36
N CYS A 31 18.18 4.79 -4.48
CA CYS A 31 16.96 4.13 -4.93
C CYS A 31 17.20 2.70 -5.44
N GLU A 32 18.29 2.41 -6.14
CA GLU A 32 18.59 1.06 -6.64
C GLU A 32 19.13 0.12 -5.55
N GLU A 33 19.92 0.62 -4.59
CA GLU A 33 20.38 -0.15 -3.44
C GLU A 33 19.24 -0.39 -2.44
N GLY A 34 18.37 0.60 -2.20
CA GLY A 34 17.15 0.43 -1.41
C GLY A 34 16.15 -0.58 -1.99
N LEU A 35 16.13 -0.73 -3.32
CA LEU A 35 15.30 -1.72 -4.02
C LEU A 35 15.93 -3.13 -4.01
N ARG A 36 17.26 -3.23 -3.88
CA ARG A 36 18.01 -4.50 -3.85
C ARG A 36 17.99 -5.17 -2.47
N ASP A 37 18.06 -4.38 -1.41
CA ASP A 37 18.16 -4.93 -0.05
C ASP A 37 16.80 -5.07 0.66
N GLY A 38 15.73 -4.54 0.10
CA GLY A 38 14.35 -4.75 0.59
C GLY A 38 14.09 -4.28 2.03
N CYS A 39 15.06 -3.60 2.66
CA CYS A 39 15.05 -3.15 4.04
C CYS A 39 15.24 -1.64 4.09
N PHE A 40 14.33 -0.90 3.44
CA PHE A 40 14.36 0.58 3.41
C PHE A 40 13.92 1.23 4.73
N VAL A 41 13.40 0.45 5.68
CA VAL A 41 12.68 0.97 6.84
C VAL A 41 12.97 0.08 8.06
N PRO A 42 13.49 0.63 9.18
CA PRO A 42 13.73 -0.12 10.41
C PRO A 42 12.41 -0.68 10.99
N ASP A 43 12.46 -1.80 11.73
CA ASP A 43 11.27 -2.53 12.20
C ASP A 43 10.26 -1.68 12.98
N SER A 44 10.72 -0.63 13.68
CA SER A 44 9.88 0.31 14.43
C SER A 44 8.94 1.13 13.53
N GLU A 45 9.36 1.44 12.32
CA GLU A 45 8.64 2.32 11.40
C GLU A 45 7.53 1.57 10.63
N TRP A 46 7.71 0.26 10.37
CA TRP A 46 6.66 -0.59 9.80
C TRP A 46 5.44 -0.73 10.72
N ILE A 47 5.70 -0.78 12.02
CA ILE A 47 4.65 -0.79 13.06
C ILE A 47 3.89 0.54 13.03
N LEU A 48 4.59 1.66 12.88
CA LEU A 48 3.95 2.98 12.78
C LEU A 48 3.08 3.12 11.52
N VAL A 49 3.53 2.62 10.36
CA VAL A 49 2.72 2.60 9.13
C VAL A 49 1.47 1.73 9.32
N HIS A 50 1.61 0.56 9.96
CA HIS A 50 0.47 -0.31 10.22
C HIS A 50 -0.55 0.36 11.17
N ILE A 51 -0.10 0.94 12.28
CA ILE A 51 -0.96 1.70 13.20
C ILE A 51 -1.61 2.89 12.48
N GLY A 52 -0.85 3.65 11.70
CA GLY A 52 -1.37 4.78 10.92
C GLY A 52 -2.45 4.36 9.92
N SER A 53 -2.25 3.23 9.24
CA SER A 53 -3.26 2.66 8.34
C SER A 53 -4.52 2.21 9.07
N LEU A 54 -4.40 1.60 10.26
CA LEU A 54 -5.56 1.23 11.10
C LEU A 54 -6.33 2.46 11.59
N VAL A 55 -5.63 3.52 11.99
CA VAL A 55 -6.24 4.79 12.42
C VAL A 55 -6.96 5.45 11.25
N HIS A 56 -6.32 5.54 10.09
CA HIS A 56 -6.93 6.09 8.89
C HIS A 56 -8.17 5.29 8.49
N PHE A 57 -8.08 3.96 8.48
CA PHE A 57 -9.21 3.07 8.23
C PHE A 57 -10.37 3.30 9.22
N GLY A 58 -10.08 3.47 10.51
CA GLY A 58 -11.08 3.80 11.53
C GLY A 58 -11.76 5.14 11.27
N SER A 59 -11.00 6.18 10.92
CA SER A 59 -11.58 7.47 10.52
C SER A 59 -12.50 7.35 9.30
N LEU A 60 -12.13 6.51 8.33
CA LEU A 60 -12.98 6.23 7.17
C LEU A 60 -14.27 5.52 7.55
N LEU A 61 -14.23 4.52 8.43
CA LEU A 61 -15.45 3.86 8.90
C LEU A 61 -16.40 4.84 9.60
N ILE A 62 -15.88 5.78 10.39
CA ILE A 62 -16.70 6.82 11.02
C ILE A 62 -17.33 7.73 9.95
N ALA A 63 -16.55 8.17 8.96
CA ALA A 63 -17.07 8.99 7.87
C ALA A 63 -18.14 8.26 7.04
N VAL A 64 -17.92 6.98 6.73
CA VAL A 64 -18.91 6.12 6.06
C VAL A 64 -20.15 5.96 6.93
N ALA A 65 -20.00 5.81 8.25
CA ALA A 65 -21.13 5.61 9.16
C ALA A 65 -22.06 6.83 9.21
N MET A 66 -21.51 8.04 9.03
CA MET A 66 -22.31 9.28 8.95
C MET A 66 -23.22 9.30 7.72
N HIS A 67 -22.81 8.67 6.61
CA HIS A 67 -23.63 8.60 5.40
C HIS A 67 -24.49 7.34 5.35
N ASN A 68 -23.95 6.19 5.76
CA ASN A 68 -24.61 4.90 5.77
C ASN A 68 -24.04 4.02 6.88
N PHE A 69 -24.73 4.02 8.02
CA PHE A 69 -24.35 3.24 9.19
C PHE A 69 -24.27 1.74 8.91
N SER A 70 -25.24 1.17 8.17
CA SER A 70 -25.27 -0.27 7.88
C SER A 70 -24.07 -0.71 7.04
N LEU A 71 -23.69 0.08 6.04
CA LEU A 71 -22.51 -0.17 5.22
C LEU A 71 -21.23 -0.08 6.06
N ALA A 72 -21.11 0.94 6.92
CA ALA A 72 -19.96 1.10 7.81
C ALA A 72 -19.85 -0.05 8.80
N PHE A 73 -20.96 -0.51 9.37
CA PHE A 73 -20.98 -1.64 10.29
C PHE A 73 -20.54 -2.92 9.59
N LEU A 74 -21.10 -3.23 8.41
CA LEU A 74 -20.70 -4.41 7.64
C LEU A 74 -19.23 -4.35 7.22
N ALA A 75 -18.77 -3.19 6.74
CA ALA A 75 -17.37 -2.96 6.39
C ALA A 75 -16.46 -3.13 7.60
N GLY A 76 -16.84 -2.60 8.77
CA GLY A 76 -16.11 -2.78 10.02
C GLY A 76 -16.02 -4.24 10.43
N VAL A 77 -17.12 -4.99 10.39
CA VAL A 77 -17.13 -6.41 10.75
C VAL A 77 -16.28 -7.27 9.80
N VAL A 78 -16.29 -6.97 8.50
CA VAL A 78 -15.57 -7.78 7.49
C VAL A 78 -14.10 -7.36 7.34
N LEU A 79 -13.83 -6.05 7.27
CA LEU A 79 -12.51 -5.54 6.90
C LEU A 79 -11.60 -5.32 8.11
N THR A 80 -12.14 -5.05 9.31
CA THR A 80 -11.31 -4.93 10.53
C THR A 80 -10.55 -6.22 10.86
N PRO A 81 -11.17 -7.42 10.91
CA PRO A 81 -10.41 -8.64 11.18
C PRO A 81 -9.40 -8.93 10.08
N MET A 82 -9.70 -8.56 8.83
CA MET A 82 -8.76 -8.65 7.72
C MET A 82 -7.55 -7.73 7.94
N ALA A 83 -7.78 -6.47 8.31
CA ALA A 83 -6.73 -5.50 8.59
C ALA A 83 -5.84 -5.93 9.76
N LEU A 84 -6.42 -6.50 10.82
CA LEU A 84 -5.68 -7.01 11.99
C LEU A 84 -4.91 -8.30 11.68
N ALA A 85 -5.39 -9.12 10.73
CA ALA A 85 -4.71 -10.34 10.30
C ALA A 85 -3.46 -10.06 9.46
N LEU A 86 -3.32 -8.86 8.89
CA LEU A 86 -2.14 -8.41 8.15
C LEU A 86 -0.99 -8.08 9.11
N ARG A 87 -0.44 -9.11 9.76
CA ARG A 87 0.80 -9.02 10.55
C ARG A 87 1.99 -9.49 9.72
N PRO A 88 3.13 -8.78 9.75
CA PRO A 88 4.33 -9.11 8.97
C PRO A 88 5.03 -10.43 9.36
N SER A 89 4.53 -11.19 10.34
CA SER A 89 5.36 -12.10 11.14
C SER A 89 5.33 -13.59 10.78
N ARG A 90 4.36 -14.15 10.00
CA ARG A 90 4.36 -15.62 9.83
C ARG A 90 3.83 -16.23 8.53
N ASN A 91 2.83 -15.63 7.88
CA ASN A 91 2.21 -16.23 6.68
C ASN A 91 2.11 -15.22 5.53
N GLY A 92 3.24 -14.96 4.85
CA GLY A 92 3.30 -13.98 3.76
C GLY A 92 2.32 -14.26 2.61
N LEU A 93 2.02 -15.52 2.29
CA LEU A 93 1.06 -15.87 1.25
C LEU A 93 -0.39 -15.57 1.64
N LEU A 94 -0.80 -15.91 2.86
CA LEU A 94 -2.17 -15.66 3.34
C LEU A 94 -2.44 -14.15 3.46
N CYS A 95 -1.45 -13.39 3.96
CA CYS A 95 -1.55 -11.93 4.04
C CYS A 95 -1.68 -11.30 2.64
N LYS A 96 -0.92 -11.79 1.67
CA LYS A 96 -1.01 -11.34 0.26
C LYS A 96 -2.37 -11.66 -0.37
N LEU A 97 -2.92 -12.85 -0.11
CA LEU A 97 -4.24 -13.22 -0.60
C LEU A 97 -5.34 -12.37 0.04
N LEU A 98 -5.30 -12.16 1.36
CA LEU A 98 -6.23 -11.29 2.07
C LEU A 98 -6.15 -9.85 1.56
N ALA A 99 -4.94 -9.34 1.36
CA ALA A 99 -4.75 -8.02 0.76
C ALA A 99 -5.30 -7.98 -0.67
N LEU A 100 -5.09 -9.00 -1.50
CA LEU A 100 -5.62 -9.04 -2.87
C LEU A 100 -7.16 -9.05 -2.91
N VAL A 101 -7.79 -9.81 -2.00
CA VAL A 101 -9.26 -9.85 -1.85
C VAL A 101 -9.79 -8.50 -1.37
N GLY A 102 -9.06 -7.83 -0.48
CA GLY A 102 -9.43 -6.50 0.02
C GLY A 102 -9.34 -5.37 -1.00
N HIS A 103 -8.81 -5.60 -2.21
CA HIS A 103 -8.71 -4.57 -3.24
C HIS A 103 -10.10 -4.10 -3.69
N PRO A 104 -10.34 -2.78 -3.85
CA PRO A 104 -11.66 -2.24 -4.20
C PRO A 104 -12.24 -2.85 -5.48
N MET A 105 -11.42 -3.08 -6.52
CA MET A 105 -11.90 -3.74 -7.75
C MET A 105 -12.20 -5.23 -7.54
N SER A 106 -11.49 -5.90 -6.62
CA SER A 106 -11.76 -7.30 -6.29
C SER A 106 -13.11 -7.43 -5.61
N LEU A 107 -13.46 -6.53 -4.69
CA LEU A 107 -14.77 -6.49 -4.05
C LEU A 107 -15.89 -6.27 -5.07
N VAL A 108 -15.72 -5.32 -6.01
CA VAL A 108 -16.68 -5.11 -7.10
C VAL A 108 -16.81 -6.36 -7.96
N ALA A 109 -15.69 -7.00 -8.32
CA ALA A 109 -15.70 -8.22 -9.11
C ALA A 109 -16.39 -9.39 -8.38
N ILE A 110 -16.21 -9.53 -7.07
CA ILE A 110 -16.89 -10.53 -6.24
C ILE A 110 -18.39 -10.25 -6.21
N CYS A 111 -18.82 -9.01 -5.97
CA CYS A 111 -20.23 -8.65 -5.94
C CYS A 111 -20.92 -8.89 -7.29
N VAL A 112 -20.31 -8.43 -8.39
CA VAL A 112 -20.84 -8.62 -9.74
C VAL A 112 -20.79 -10.09 -10.16
N GLY A 113 -19.73 -10.81 -9.77
CA GLY A 113 -19.61 -12.25 -9.99
C GLY A 113 -20.68 -13.04 -9.24
N ALA A 114 -20.90 -12.75 -7.96
CA ALA A 114 -21.96 -13.38 -7.17
C ALA A 114 -23.34 -13.11 -7.78
N ALA A 115 -23.63 -11.87 -8.15
CA ALA A 115 -24.88 -11.52 -8.83
C ALA A 115 -25.06 -12.27 -10.15
N ALA A 116 -23.98 -12.40 -10.93
CA ALA A 116 -23.99 -13.15 -12.19
C ALA A 116 -24.19 -14.66 -11.99
N LEU A 117 -23.61 -15.27 -10.95
CA LEU A 117 -23.82 -16.68 -10.60
C LEU A 117 -25.28 -16.98 -10.25
N PHE A 118 -25.96 -16.07 -9.57
CA PHE A 118 -27.37 -16.25 -9.23
C PHE A 118 -28.31 -16.08 -10.43
N HIS A 119 -27.95 -15.24 -11.41
CA HIS A 119 -28.84 -14.87 -12.51
C HIS A 119 -28.63 -15.66 -13.81
N PHE A 120 -27.43 -16.21 -14.05
CA PHE A 120 -27.09 -16.82 -15.33
C PHE A 120 -26.47 -18.22 -15.17
N PRO A 121 -26.92 -19.22 -15.96
CA PRO A 121 -26.25 -20.53 -16.04
C PRO A 121 -24.85 -20.41 -16.65
N SER A 122 -23.95 -21.31 -16.22
CA SER A 122 -22.48 -21.20 -16.17
C SER A 122 -21.73 -20.84 -17.45
N ASP A 123 -22.30 -21.07 -18.62
CA ASP A 123 -21.52 -21.23 -19.86
C ASP A 123 -20.96 -19.90 -20.39
N GLU A 124 -21.50 -18.76 -19.96
CA GLU A 124 -21.02 -17.42 -20.32
C GLU A 124 -20.49 -16.61 -19.13
N PHE A 125 -20.31 -17.23 -17.96
CA PHE A 125 -20.05 -16.53 -16.69
C PHE A 125 -18.95 -15.46 -16.78
N LEU A 126 -17.75 -15.82 -17.26
CA LEU A 126 -16.60 -14.90 -17.33
C LEU A 126 -16.84 -13.69 -18.25
N THR A 127 -17.47 -13.92 -19.41
CA THR A 127 -17.76 -12.84 -20.37
C THR A 127 -18.82 -11.88 -19.84
N ARG A 128 -19.82 -12.41 -19.14
CA ARG A 128 -20.88 -11.63 -18.50
C ARG A 128 -20.38 -10.86 -17.29
N THR A 129 -19.58 -11.48 -16.42
CA THR A 129 -18.98 -10.80 -15.26
C THR A 129 -18.06 -9.67 -15.70
N SER A 130 -17.19 -9.88 -16.71
CA SER A 130 -16.31 -8.81 -17.19
C SER A 130 -17.08 -7.63 -17.82
N THR A 131 -18.16 -7.92 -18.54
CA THR A 131 -19.05 -6.88 -19.09
C THR A 131 -19.80 -6.16 -17.98
N GLY A 132 -20.32 -6.90 -17.00
CA GLY A 132 -21.01 -6.35 -15.84
C GLY A 132 -20.12 -5.45 -14.99
N ILE A 133 -18.84 -5.81 -14.80
CA ILE A 133 -17.88 -4.96 -14.07
C ILE A 133 -17.68 -3.63 -14.80
N LYS A 134 -17.52 -3.65 -16.13
CA LYS A 134 -17.38 -2.42 -16.92
C LYS A 134 -18.62 -1.53 -16.79
N GLN A 135 -19.80 -2.13 -16.90
CA GLN A 135 -21.07 -1.42 -16.75
C GLN A 135 -21.25 -0.86 -15.34
N ALA A 136 -20.93 -1.62 -14.30
CA ALA A 136 -20.99 -1.19 -12.92
C ALA A 136 -20.04 -0.01 -12.64
N LEU A 137 -18.84 -0.02 -13.24
CA LEU A 137 -17.88 1.09 -13.12
C LEU A 137 -18.40 2.35 -13.82
N VAL A 138 -18.87 2.23 -15.06
CA VAL A 138 -19.43 3.38 -15.80
C VAL A 138 -20.64 3.94 -15.07
N LEU A 139 -21.55 3.07 -14.59
CA LEU A 139 -22.72 3.47 -13.83
C LEU A 139 -22.32 4.14 -12.51
N GLY A 140 -21.31 3.62 -11.80
CA GLY A 140 -20.80 4.25 -10.59
C GLY A 140 -20.23 5.65 -10.84
N VAL A 141 -19.53 5.87 -11.96
CA VAL A 141 -19.03 7.19 -12.34
C VAL A 141 -20.17 8.14 -12.67
N VAL A 142 -21.14 7.69 -13.47
CA VAL A 142 -22.33 8.48 -13.81
C VAL A 142 -23.12 8.83 -12.54
N ASP A 143 -23.30 7.88 -11.61
CA ASP A 143 -24.00 8.13 -10.36
C ASP A 143 -23.26 9.14 -9.47
N SER A 144 -21.93 9.11 -9.46
CA SER A 144 -21.14 10.10 -8.74
C SER A 144 -21.24 11.49 -9.37
N MET A 145 -21.22 11.58 -10.70
CA MET A 145 -21.26 12.86 -11.42
C MET A 145 -22.65 13.49 -11.50
N VAL A 146 -23.69 12.67 -11.73
CA VAL A 146 -25.06 13.14 -11.97
C VAL A 146 -25.83 13.26 -10.65
N TYR A 147 -25.74 12.25 -9.79
CA TYR A 147 -26.48 12.21 -8.53
C TYR A 147 -25.64 12.65 -7.33
N GLY A 148 -24.35 12.95 -7.51
CA GLY A 148 -23.47 13.30 -6.40
C GLY A 148 -23.22 12.13 -5.46
N SER A 149 -23.32 10.89 -5.94
CA SER A 149 -23.09 9.71 -5.10
C SER A 149 -21.67 9.71 -4.50
N TRP A 150 -21.61 9.59 -3.18
CA TRP A 150 -20.37 9.66 -2.41
C TRP A 150 -19.62 8.32 -2.39
N THR A 151 -20.29 7.21 -2.71
CA THR A 151 -19.74 5.85 -2.53
C THR A 151 -18.53 5.58 -3.42
N LEU A 152 -18.55 6.00 -4.68
CA LEU A 152 -17.41 5.84 -5.59
C LEU A 152 -16.21 6.67 -5.11
N ASN A 153 -16.46 7.91 -4.68
CA ASN A 153 -15.41 8.81 -4.19
C ASN A 153 -14.76 8.27 -2.91
N VAL A 154 -15.55 7.73 -1.98
CA VAL A 154 -15.00 7.09 -0.78
C VAL A 154 -14.21 5.83 -1.12
N GLY A 155 -14.70 5.00 -2.04
CA GLY A 155 -13.97 3.83 -2.50
C GLY A 155 -12.63 4.16 -3.17
N LEU A 156 -12.59 5.16 -4.05
CA LEU A 156 -11.38 5.47 -4.83
C LEU A 156 -10.42 6.41 -4.11
N LEU A 157 -10.90 7.46 -3.45
CA LEU A 157 -10.03 8.48 -2.87
C LEU A 157 -9.53 8.14 -1.48
N PHE A 158 -10.25 7.30 -0.75
CA PHE A 158 -9.95 7.03 0.65
C PHE A 158 -9.64 5.56 0.91
N TYR A 159 -10.46 4.65 0.39
CA TYR A 159 -10.22 3.23 0.60
C TYR A 159 -9.02 2.70 -0.21
N LEU A 160 -8.82 3.17 -1.44
CA LEU A 160 -7.68 2.78 -2.28
C LEU A 160 -6.29 3.15 -1.68
N PRO A 161 -6.02 4.38 -1.19
CA PRO A 161 -4.73 4.67 -0.54
C PRO A 161 -4.55 3.88 0.75
N ASN A 162 -5.62 3.63 1.50
CA ASN A 162 -5.58 2.79 2.69
C ASN A 162 -5.21 1.33 2.35
N TRP A 163 -5.81 0.79 1.29
CA TRP A 163 -5.46 -0.52 0.76
C TRP A 163 -4.01 -0.60 0.30
N LEU A 164 -3.50 0.44 -0.37
CA LEU A 164 -2.09 0.50 -0.78
C LEU A 164 -1.15 0.46 0.44
N MET A 165 -1.46 1.16 1.53
CA MET A 165 -0.66 1.08 2.76
C MET A 165 -0.61 -0.35 3.31
N PHE A 166 -1.77 -1.03 3.38
CA PHE A 166 -1.83 -2.43 3.79
C PHE A 166 -1.07 -3.36 2.85
N TRP A 167 -1.12 -3.11 1.54
CA TRP A 167 -0.38 -3.88 0.54
C TRP A 167 1.13 -3.74 0.72
N ILE A 168 1.62 -2.53 0.98
CA ILE A 168 3.04 -2.27 1.26
C ILE A 168 3.46 -2.99 2.54
N VAL A 169 2.68 -2.89 3.63
CA VAL A 169 2.96 -3.59 4.89
C VAL A 169 2.96 -5.12 4.70
N ALA A 170 2.07 -5.66 3.88
CA ALA A 170 2.03 -7.09 3.58
C ALA A 170 3.21 -7.59 2.73
N HIS A 171 3.88 -6.68 2.00
CA HIS A 171 5.07 -6.98 1.20
C HIS A 171 6.39 -6.59 1.88
N ALA A 172 6.33 -5.88 3.01
CA ALA A 172 7.49 -5.61 3.84
C ALA A 172 8.13 -6.94 4.24
N ARG A 173 9.40 -7.13 3.90
CA ARG A 173 10.14 -8.35 4.24
C ARG A 173 10.44 -8.34 5.74
N SER A 174 9.96 -9.36 6.47
CA SER A 174 10.26 -9.61 7.88
C SER A 174 11.70 -10.10 8.14
N SER A 175 12.61 -9.88 7.21
CA SER A 175 13.98 -10.42 7.22
C SER A 175 14.85 -9.91 8.38
N CYS A 176 14.42 -8.90 9.14
CA CYS A 176 15.16 -8.40 10.30
C CYS A 176 14.78 -9.04 11.64
N LEU A 177 13.65 -9.75 11.75
CA LEU A 177 13.21 -10.34 13.03
C LEU A 177 13.85 -11.70 13.35
N ASP A 178 14.71 -12.22 12.47
CA ASP A 178 15.38 -13.51 12.69
C ASP A 178 16.82 -13.37 13.20
N SER A 179 17.30 -12.14 13.45
CA SER A 179 18.42 -11.95 14.37
C SER A 179 17.89 -12.06 15.80
N LYS A 180 17.45 -13.26 16.20
CA LYS A 180 17.69 -13.66 17.59
C LYS A 180 19.18 -13.41 17.83
N PRO A 181 19.57 -12.67 18.88
CA PRO A 181 20.93 -12.79 19.37
C PRO A 181 21.08 -14.28 19.65
N THR A 182 21.91 -14.95 18.84
CA THR A 182 22.42 -16.28 19.13
C THR A 182 22.81 -16.27 20.61
N GLU A 183 22.20 -17.16 21.39
CA GLU A 183 22.50 -17.43 22.81
C GLU A 183 23.97 -17.89 23.02
N ASP A 184 24.79 -17.80 21.96
CA ASP A 184 26.20 -18.15 21.90
C ASP A 184 27.14 -17.04 22.43
N GLU A 185 26.67 -15.80 22.60
CA GLU A 185 27.50 -14.72 23.14
C GLU A 185 27.53 -14.69 24.69
N GLU A 186 26.46 -15.13 25.36
CA GLU A 186 26.42 -15.30 26.83
C GLU A 186 27.30 -16.46 27.31
N ALA A 187 27.55 -17.47 26.47
CA ALA A 187 28.45 -18.58 26.80
C ALA A 187 29.95 -18.20 26.74
N SER A 188 30.31 -17.08 26.09
CA SER A 188 31.72 -16.64 25.97
C SER A 188 32.16 -15.65 27.05
N ALA A 189 31.21 -14.97 27.71
CA ALA A 189 31.51 -14.05 28.81
C ALA A 189 31.72 -14.77 30.16
N ALA A 190 31.10 -15.94 30.36
CA ALA A 190 31.19 -16.70 31.60
C ALA A 190 32.49 -17.53 31.77
N LYS A 191 33.43 -17.47 30.80
CA LYS A 191 34.68 -18.26 30.83
C LYS A 191 35.95 -17.44 31.05
N LYS A 192 35.82 -16.19 31.50
CA LYS A 192 36.95 -15.25 31.69
C LYS A 192 37.20 -14.83 33.14
N GLU A 193 36.57 -15.50 34.10
CA GLU A 193 36.76 -15.27 35.54
C GLU A 193 37.33 -16.52 36.27
N ASP A 194 38.26 -17.23 35.63
CA ASP A 194 39.18 -18.18 36.28
C ASP A 194 40.64 -17.73 36.10
#